data_AF-A0A8S1UCS9-F1
#
_entry.id   AF-A0A8S1UCS9-F1
#
_cell.length_a   1.000
_cell.length_b   1.000
_cell.length_c   1.000
_cell.angle_alpha   90.00
_cell.angle_beta   90.00
_cell.angle_gamma   90.00
#
_symmetry.space_group_name_H-M   'P 1'
#
loop_
_entity.id
_entity.type
_entity.pdbx_description
1 polymer ?
#
loop_
_entity_poly.entity_id
_entity_poly.type
_entity_poly.pdbx_seq_one_letter_code
_entity_poly.pdbx_strand_id
1 'polypeptide(L)'
;MILCVGDIVPPTTEKAKVLRRIIFFIIFLQICLALGKLYYDMWAGVAEFTSAFILWCAQAQLNYCNCVIYIFFCLMNTFLIVVNFLTDIQNKVNLEQLSLDSRNQFLLQAISLTFYIISVYFTFQAYKEFKGIAYDVYAATTNDHVLSKSNIRQQIEMHNFEN
;
A
#
# COMPACT_ATOMS: atom_id res chain seq x y z
N MET A 1 6.12 -7.14 -8.95
CA MET A 1 5.51 -8.48 -9.01
C MET A 1 4.08 -8.30 -9.47
N ILE A 2 3.89 -8.49 -10.77
CA ILE A 2 2.63 -8.54 -11.50
C ILE A 2 2.06 -9.96 -11.29
N LEU A 3 0.73 -10.10 -11.17
CA LEU A 3 -0.10 -11.27 -10.76
C LEU A 3 -0.66 -11.06 -9.32
N CYS A 4 -1.96 -11.18 -9.01
CA CYS A 4 -3.06 -11.93 -9.61
C CYS A 4 -4.41 -11.19 -9.40
N VAL A 5 -5.22 -11.14 -10.46
CA VAL A 5 -6.65 -11.49 -10.58
C VAL A 5 -7.04 -10.88 -11.93
N GLY A 6 -7.10 -11.72 -12.96
CA GLY A 6 -7.49 -11.29 -14.29
C GLY A 6 -8.89 -10.70 -14.28
N ASP A 7 -9.05 -9.57 -14.97
CA ASP A 7 -10.22 -8.97 -15.63
C ASP A 7 -11.62 -9.07 -15.01
N ILE A 8 -11.76 -9.51 -13.77
CA ILE A 8 -12.98 -9.40 -12.98
C ILE A 8 -12.70 -8.26 -12.02
N VAL A 9 -12.91 -7.02 -12.47
CA VAL A 9 -12.94 -5.88 -11.56
C VAL A 9 -14.11 -6.14 -10.62
N PRO A 10 -13.88 -6.51 -9.35
CA PRO A 10 -14.99 -6.82 -8.45
C PRO A 10 -15.84 -5.56 -8.30
N PRO A 11 -17.17 -5.69 -8.11
CA PRO A 11 -18.02 -4.54 -7.87
C PRO A 11 -17.42 -3.76 -6.71
N THR A 12 -16.94 -2.54 -7.00
CA THR A 12 -16.20 -1.75 -6.04
C THR A 12 -17.17 -1.38 -4.94
N THR A 13 -17.02 -1.99 -3.77
CA THR A 13 -17.82 -1.66 -2.59
C THR A 13 -17.69 -0.15 -2.34
N GLU A 14 -18.76 0.49 -1.86
CA GLU A 14 -18.73 1.93 -1.58
C GLU A 14 -17.60 2.30 -0.61
N LYS A 15 -17.27 1.39 0.31
CA LYS A 15 -16.12 1.51 1.21
C LYS A 15 -14.78 1.54 0.45
N ALA A 16 -14.57 0.65 -0.52
CA ALA A 16 -13.35 0.62 -1.32
C ALA A 16 -13.18 1.91 -2.14
N LYS A 17 -14.25 2.52 -2.65
CA LYS A 17 -14.19 3.81 -3.37
C LYS A 17 -13.71 4.95 -2.48
N VAL A 18 -14.25 5.05 -1.27
CA VAL A 18 -13.82 6.08 -0.28
C VAL A 18 -12.36 5.87 0.08
N LEU A 19 -11.96 4.63 0.33
CA LEU A 19 -10.59 4.30 0.74
C LEU A 19 -9.58 4.58 -0.37
N ARG A 20 -9.92 4.32 -1.64
CA ARG A 20 -9.09 4.72 -2.80
C ARG A 20 -8.88 6.23 -2.85
N ARG A 21 -9.92 7.02 -2.59
CA ARG A 21 -9.81 8.50 -2.56
C ARG A 21 -8.87 8.96 -1.44
N ILE A 22 -8.95 8.33 -0.26
CA ILE A 22 -8.06 8.64 0.87
C ILE A 22 -6.61 8.26 0.52
N ILE A 23 -6.38 7.07 -0.03
CA ILE A 23 -5.03 6.64 -0.46
C ILE A 23 -4.46 7.56 -1.53
N PHE A 24 -5.28 8.01 -2.48
CA PHE A 24 -4.85 8.97 -3.49
C PHE A 24 -4.35 10.27 -2.87
N PHE A 25 -5.06 10.78 -1.86
CA PHE A 25 -4.62 11.96 -1.11
C PHE A 25 -3.32 11.70 -0.32
N ILE A 26 -3.17 10.52 0.28
CA ILE A 26 -1.93 10.10 0.96
C ILE A 26 -0.76 10.05 -0.03
N ILE A 27 -0.96 9.50 -1.23
CA ILE A 27 0.09 9.46 -2.28
C ILE A 27 0.52 10.86 -2.67
N PHE A 28 -0.44 11.78 -2.85
CA PHE A 28 -0.13 13.18 -3.15
C PHE A 28 0.74 13.82 -2.05
N LEU A 29 0.35 13.65 -0.78
CA LEU A 29 1.15 14.15 0.34
C LEU A 29 2.52 13.47 0.44
N GLN A 30 2.61 12.17 0.15
CA GLN A 30 3.86 11.41 0.11
C GLN A 30 4.83 11.97 -0.94
N ILE A 31 4.31 12.36 -2.12
CA ILE A 31 5.10 12.99 -3.18
C ILE A 31 5.61 14.36 -2.74
N CYS A 32 4.77 15.18 -2.09
CA CYS A 32 5.22 16.46 -1.54
C CYS A 32 6.35 16.27 -0.51
N LEU A 33 6.24 15.27 0.37
CA LEU A 33 7.30 14.93 1.32
C LEU A 33 8.57 14.41 0.62
N ALA A 34 8.42 13.60 -0.42
CA ALA A 34 9.54 13.09 -1.21
C ALA A 34 10.34 14.23 -1.86
N LEU A 35 9.66 15.23 -2.44
CA LEU A 35 10.29 16.44 -2.98
C LEU A 35 11.07 17.21 -1.90
N GLY A 36 10.49 17.36 -0.70
CA GLY A 36 11.18 17.99 0.43
C GLY A 36 12.44 17.23 0.83
N LYS A 37 12.40 15.89 0.86
CA LYS A 37 13.55 15.06 1.23
C LYS A 37 14.64 15.06 0.16
N LEU A 38 14.26 15.10 -1.11
CA LEU A 38 15.20 15.07 -2.24
C LEU A 38 16.16 16.27 -2.25
N TYR A 39 15.76 17.38 -1.64
CA TYR A 39 16.63 18.56 -1.45
C TYR A 39 17.79 18.30 -0.49
N TYR A 40 17.58 17.50 0.57
CA TYR A 40 18.58 17.25 1.60
C TYR A 40 19.34 15.93 1.40
N ASP A 41 18.62 14.89 0.98
CA ASP A 41 19.17 13.55 0.72
C ASP A 41 18.47 12.94 -0.48
N MET A 42 19.22 12.85 -1.58
CA MET A 42 18.75 12.30 -2.85
C MET A 42 18.25 10.86 -2.68
N TRP A 43 18.95 10.03 -1.91
CA TRP A 43 18.59 8.61 -1.74
C TRP A 43 17.34 8.45 -0.89
N ALA A 44 17.22 9.23 0.18
CA ALA A 44 15.99 9.26 0.98
C ALA A 44 14.78 9.73 0.14
N GLY A 45 14.95 10.76 -0.69
CA GLY A 45 13.91 11.23 -1.61
C GLY A 45 13.48 10.17 -2.63
N VAL A 46 14.44 9.50 -3.28
CA VAL A 46 14.16 8.44 -4.28
C VAL A 46 13.49 7.22 -3.64
N ALA A 47 13.92 6.81 -2.45
CA ALA A 47 13.26 5.74 -1.70
C ALA A 47 11.80 6.09 -1.40
N GLU A 48 11.54 7.35 -1.04
CA GLU A 48 10.20 7.84 -0.77
C GLU A 48 9.31 7.86 -2.02
N PHE A 49 9.84 8.33 -3.16
CA PHE A 49 9.14 8.26 -4.44
C PHE A 49 8.81 6.82 -4.85
N THR A 50 9.74 5.90 -4.63
CA THR A 50 9.54 4.48 -4.90
C THR A 50 8.40 3.92 -4.05
N SER A 51 8.34 4.28 -2.77
CA SER A 51 7.24 3.88 -1.88
C SER A 51 5.88 4.44 -2.34
N ALA A 52 5.84 5.71 -2.78
CA ALA A 52 4.63 6.34 -3.32
C ALA A 52 4.13 5.61 -4.58
N PHE A 53 5.05 5.20 -5.45
CA PHE A 53 4.73 4.43 -6.65
C PHE A 53 4.15 3.05 -6.31
N ILE A 54 4.70 2.35 -5.32
CA ILE A 54 4.16 1.07 -4.85
C ILE A 54 2.72 1.24 -4.33
N LEU A 55 2.46 2.30 -3.55
CA LEU A 55 1.13 2.59 -3.05
C LEU A 55 0.15 2.96 -4.19
N TRP A 56 0.64 3.67 -5.21
CA TRP A 56 -0.12 3.91 -6.44
C TRP A 56 -0.51 2.62 -7.15
N CYS A 57 0.44 1.68 -7.32
CA CYS A 57 0.14 0.37 -7.89
C CYS A 57 -0.88 -0.40 -7.03
N ALA A 58 -0.79 -0.30 -5.70
CA ALA A 58 -1.74 -0.93 -4.79
C ALA A 58 -3.17 -0.43 -5.01
N GLN A 59 -3.39 0.89 -5.09
CA GLN A 59 -4.74 1.45 -5.29
C GLN A 59 -5.28 1.28 -6.72
N ALA A 60 -4.40 1.22 -7.73
CA ALA A 60 -4.80 1.07 -9.12
C ALA A 60 -5.29 -0.36 -9.41
N GLN A 61 -4.63 -1.35 -8.81
CA GLN A 61 -4.89 -2.78 -9.04
C GLN A 61 -5.66 -3.45 -7.89
N LEU A 62 -6.05 -2.71 -6.84
CA LEU A 62 -6.64 -3.25 -5.61
C LEU A 62 -5.80 -4.40 -5.02
N ASN A 63 -4.47 -4.31 -5.17
CA ASN A 63 -3.56 -5.40 -4.83
C ASN A 63 -3.11 -5.26 -3.37
N TYR A 64 -3.63 -6.13 -2.50
CA TYR A 64 -3.31 -6.14 -1.08
C TYR A 64 -1.83 -6.45 -0.80
N CYS A 65 -1.13 -7.20 -1.66
CA CYS A 65 0.29 -7.48 -1.50
C CYS A 65 1.12 -6.18 -1.58
N ASN A 66 0.79 -5.30 -2.52
CA ASN A 66 1.47 -4.01 -2.66
C ASN A 66 1.21 -3.10 -1.45
N CYS A 67 0.03 -3.20 -0.80
CA CYS A 67 -0.21 -2.51 0.49
C CYS A 67 0.74 -3.00 1.59
N VAL A 68 0.96 -4.32 1.71
CA VAL A 68 1.87 -4.88 2.72
C VAL A 68 3.31 -4.45 2.45
N ILE A 69 3.74 -4.50 1.18
CA ILE A 69 5.07 -4.04 0.77
C ILE A 69 5.24 -2.56 1.14
N TYR A 70 4.26 -1.71 0.81
CA TYR A 70 4.30 -0.29 1.19
C TYR A 70 4.44 -0.09 2.71
N ILE A 71 3.64 -0.79 3.51
CA ILE A 71 3.71 -0.72 4.98
C ILE A 71 5.12 -1.09 5.45
N PHE A 72 5.70 -2.16 4.91
CA PHE A 72 7.07 -2.55 5.25
C PHE A 72 8.09 -1.46 4.92
N PHE A 73 8.00 -0.84 3.74
CA PHE A 73 8.87 0.30 3.39
C PHE A 73 8.70 1.49 4.34
N CYS A 74 7.47 1.85 4.70
CA CYS A 74 7.23 2.93 5.67
C CYS A 74 7.79 2.61 7.06
N LEU A 75 7.67 1.36 7.52
CA LEU A 75 8.24 0.93 8.79
C LEU A 75 9.78 0.97 8.78
N MET A 76 10.40 0.54 7.67
CA MET A 76 11.86 0.66 7.48
C MET A 76 12.32 2.11 7.51
N ASN A 77 11.64 3.02 6.80
CA ASN A 77 11.97 4.44 6.81
C ASN A 77 11.75 5.07 8.19
N THR A 78 10.68 4.68 8.90
CA THR A 78 10.42 5.11 10.27
C THR A 78 11.54 4.65 11.21
N PHE A 79 11.98 3.39 11.09
CA PHE A 79 13.08 2.86 11.88
C PHE A 79 14.39 3.62 11.64
N LEU A 80 14.73 3.92 10.38
CA LEU A 80 15.92 4.70 10.03
C LEU A 80 15.86 6.12 10.63
N ILE A 81 14.71 6.78 10.55
CA ILE A 81 14.52 8.11 11.17
C ILE A 81 14.74 8.00 12.68
N VAL A 82 14.11 7.04 13.34
CA VAL A 82 14.27 6.84 14.79
C VAL A 82 15.73 6.61 15.18
N VAL A 83 16.46 5.76 14.46
CA VAL A 83 17.90 5.52 14.71
C VAL A 83 18.72 6.81 14.55
N ASN A 84 18.46 7.62 13.52
CA ASN A 84 19.12 8.91 13.34
C ASN A 84 18.84 9.86 14.51
N PHE A 85 17.57 9.97 14.93
CA PHE A 85 17.19 10.75 16.11
C PHE A 85 17.91 10.30 17.38
N LEU A 86 17.97 8.99 17.65
CA LEU A 86 18.68 8.47 18.82
C LEU A 86 20.18 8.78 18.75
N THR A 87 20.78 8.70 17.56
CA THR A 87 22.19 9.00 17.34
C THR A 87 22.49 10.48 17.60
N ASP A 88 21.62 11.38 17.15
CA ASP A 88 21.75 12.82 17.38
C ASP A 88 21.65 13.17 18.89
N ILE A 89 20.76 12.49 19.61
CA ILE A 89 20.64 12.61 21.07
C ILE A 89 21.92 12.13 21.77
N GLN A 90 22.48 11.00 21.35
CA GLN A 90 23.73 10.46 21.91
C GLN A 90 24.92 11.39 21.68
N ASN A 91 24.97 12.03 20.51
CA ASN A 91 26.02 12.99 20.13
C ASN A 91 25.86 14.37 20.77
N LYS A 92 24.81 14.59 21.59
CA LYS A 92 24.51 15.86 22.27
C LYS A 92 24.44 17.04 21.31
N VAL A 93 23.85 16.83 20.12
CA VAL A 93 23.70 17.90 19.13
C VAL A 93 22.72 18.95 19.68
N ASN A 94 23.22 20.18 19.92
CA ASN A 94 22.38 21.27 20.40
C ASN A 94 21.52 21.83 19.27
N LEU A 95 20.20 21.69 19.38
CA LEU A 95 19.20 22.16 18.42
C LEU A 95 19.27 23.67 18.11
N GLU A 96 19.66 24.50 19.08
CA GLU A 96 19.77 25.95 18.90
C GLU A 96 21.04 26.40 18.16
N GLN A 97 22.08 25.55 18.13
CA GLN A 97 23.35 25.84 17.45
C GLN A 97 23.41 25.24 16.04
N LEU A 98 22.39 24.49 15.63
CA LEU A 98 22.31 23.90 14.30
C LEU A 98 22.14 24.98 13.24
N SER A 99 22.75 24.76 12.07
CA SER A 99 22.49 25.57 10.89
C SER A 99 21.01 25.53 10.51
N LEU A 100 20.54 26.55 9.81
CA LEU A 100 19.15 26.62 9.32
C LEU A 100 18.77 25.36 8.53
N ASP A 101 19.69 24.86 7.71
CA ASP A 101 19.47 23.68 6.87
C ASP A 101 19.31 22.40 7.70
N SER A 102 20.19 22.17 8.68
CA SER A 102 20.10 20.98 9.54
C SER A 102 18.86 21.02 10.44
N ARG A 103 18.45 22.22 10.88
CA ARG A 103 17.18 22.40 11.61
C ARG A 103 15.97 22.06 10.75
N ASN A 104 15.97 22.50 9.49
CA ASN A 104 14.89 22.20 8.56
C ASN A 104 14.82 20.70 8.22
N GLN A 105 15.98 20.05 8.08
CA GLN A 105 16.06 18.59 7.90
C GLN A 105 15.46 17.84 9.09
N PHE A 106 15.78 18.26 10.32
CA PHE A 106 15.21 17.67 11.54
C PHE A 106 13.68 17.82 11.61
N LEU A 107 13.17 19.01 11.31
CA LEU A 107 11.72 19.27 11.26
C LEU A 107 11.03 18.40 10.18
N LEU A 108 11.65 18.27 9.00
CA LEU A 108 11.13 17.43 7.93
C LEU A 108 11.06 15.95 8.34
N GLN A 109 12.06 15.44 9.06
CA GLN A 109 12.05 14.07 9.59
C GLN A 109 10.92 13.88 10.63
N ALA A 110 10.70 14.85 11.53
CA ALA A 110 9.61 14.80 12.51
C ALA A 110 8.22 14.81 11.85
N ILE A 111 8.03 15.66 10.83
CA ILE A 111 6.79 15.69 10.03
C ILE A 111 6.60 14.35 9.30
N SER A 112 7.66 13.81 8.72
CA SER A 112 7.63 12.53 8.01
C SER A 112 7.22 11.37 8.92
N LEU A 113 7.72 11.36 10.16
CA LEU A 113 7.37 10.34 11.15
C LEU A 113 5.86 10.31 11.42
N THR A 114 5.26 11.49 11.64
CA THR A 114 3.82 11.62 11.88
C THR A 114 3.02 11.17 10.66
N PHE A 115 3.48 11.56 9.47
CA PHE A 115 2.86 11.15 8.21
C PHE A 115 2.89 9.63 8.03
N TYR A 116 4.00 8.96 8.33
CA TYR A 116 4.11 7.51 8.18
C TYR A 116 3.14 6.75 9.08
N ILE A 117 2.94 7.19 10.32
CA ILE A 117 1.97 6.56 11.24
C ILE A 117 0.56 6.63 10.64
N ILE A 118 0.17 7.80 10.15
CA ILE A 118 -1.14 8.03 9.53
C ILE A 118 -1.28 7.20 8.25
N SER A 119 -0.26 7.21 7.39
CA SER A 119 -0.26 6.49 6.12
C SER A 119 -0.35 4.98 6.31
N VAL A 120 0.41 4.42 7.26
CA VAL A 120 0.38 2.99 7.61
C VAL A 120 -1.01 2.60 8.10
N TYR A 121 -1.64 3.42 8.96
CA TYR A 121 -2.99 3.14 9.44
C TYR A 121 -4.02 3.04 8.30
N PHE A 122 -4.07 4.03 7.41
CA PHE A 122 -5.01 4.02 6.29
C PHE A 122 -4.68 2.93 5.27
N THR A 123 -3.39 2.67 5.02
CA THR A 123 -2.98 1.59 4.13
C THR A 123 -3.31 0.21 4.71
N PHE A 124 -3.27 0.06 6.03
CA PHE A 124 -3.70 -1.17 6.70
C PHE A 124 -5.22 -1.40 6.59
N GLN A 125 -6.01 -0.33 6.69
CA GLN A 125 -7.45 -0.43 6.41
C GLN A 125 -7.70 -0.83 4.96
N ALA A 126 -6.95 -0.24 4.02
CA ALA A 126 -7.03 -0.60 2.60
C ALA A 126 -6.64 -2.05 2.34
N TYR A 127 -5.58 -2.52 3.00
CA TYR A 127 -5.15 -3.92 2.95
C TYR A 127 -6.29 -4.87 3.34
N LYS A 128 -7.01 -4.59 4.44
CA LYS A 128 -8.11 -5.45 4.90
C LYS A 128 -9.23 -5.54 3.87
N GLU A 129 -9.62 -4.41 3.30
CA GLU A 129 -10.68 -4.34 2.29
C GLU A 129 -10.24 -5.01 0.98
N PHE A 130 -9.03 -4.72 0.48
CA PHE A 130 -8.51 -5.31 -0.76
C PHE A 130 -8.32 -6.82 -0.64
N LYS A 131 -7.89 -7.29 0.53
CA LYS A 131 -7.81 -8.72 0.84
C LYS A 131 -9.19 -9.37 0.84
N GLY A 132 -10.19 -8.75 1.48
CA GLY A 132 -11.57 -9.25 1.49
C GLY A 132 -12.13 -9.42 0.08
N ILE A 133 -11.99 -8.36 -0.73
CA ILE A 133 -12.38 -8.36 -2.14
C ILE A 133 -11.72 -9.51 -2.92
N ALA A 134 -10.43 -9.76 -2.70
CA ALA A 134 -9.72 -10.84 -3.40
C ALA A 134 -10.26 -12.25 -3.02
N TYR A 135 -10.64 -12.47 -1.76
CA TYR A 135 -11.26 -13.73 -1.34
C TYR A 135 -12.67 -13.90 -1.87
N ASP A 136 -13.46 -12.82 -1.93
CA ASP A 136 -14.82 -12.85 -2.47
C ASP A 136 -14.79 -13.25 -3.95
N VAL A 137 -13.85 -12.70 -4.73
CA VAL A 137 -13.64 -13.08 -6.13
C VAL A 137 -13.22 -14.54 -6.25
N TYR A 138 -12.29 -15.01 -5.42
CA TYR A 138 -11.83 -16.40 -5.44
C TYR A 138 -12.97 -17.39 -5.12
N ALA A 139 -13.82 -17.05 -4.14
CA ALA A 139 -14.98 -17.86 -3.77
C ALA A 139 -16.02 -17.91 -4.91
N ALA A 140 -16.31 -16.78 -5.55
CA ALA A 140 -17.22 -16.72 -6.69
C ALA A 140 -16.75 -17.59 -7.86
N THR A 141 -15.49 -17.43 -8.29
CA THR A 141 -14.91 -18.20 -9.40
C THR A 141 -14.89 -19.71 -9.11
N THR A 142 -14.66 -20.10 -7.85
CA THR A 142 -14.69 -21.52 -7.46
C THR A 142 -16.10 -22.09 -7.60
N ASN A 143 -17.13 -21.36 -7.17
CA ASN A 143 -18.53 -21.78 -7.29
C ASN A 143 -18.96 -21.94 -8.75
N ASP A 144 -18.56 -21.00 -9.63
CA ASP A 144 -18.88 -21.07 -11.06
C ASP A 144 -18.27 -22.29 -11.75
N HIS A 145 -17.01 -22.63 -11.43
CA HIS A 145 -16.37 -23.83 -11.94
C HIS A 145 -17.05 -25.12 -11.47
N VAL A 146 -17.49 -25.16 -10.21
CA VAL A 146 -18.24 -26.31 -9.67
C VAL A 146 -19.59 -26.44 -10.38
N LEU A 147 -20.31 -25.33 -10.59
CA LEU A 147 -21.61 -25.31 -11.27
C LEU A 147 -21.50 -25.73 -12.75
N SER A 148 -20.47 -25.25 -13.45
CA SER A 148 -20.20 -25.66 -14.83
C SER A 148 -19.93 -27.16 -14.93
N LYS A 149 -19.13 -27.71 -14.01
CA LYS A 149 -18.81 -29.14 -13.98
C LYS A 149 -20.02 -30.01 -13.62
N SER A 150 -20.92 -29.55 -12.74
CA SER A 150 -22.16 -30.25 -12.45
C SER A 150 -23.12 -30.26 -13.64
N ASN A 151 -23.25 -29.13 -14.34
CA ASN A 151 -24.12 -29.04 -15.52
C ASN A 151 -23.66 -29.99 -16.63
N ILE A 152 -22.35 -30.08 -16.87
CA ILE A 152 -21.79 -31.03 -17.86
C ILE A 152 -22.05 -32.49 -17.45
N ARG A 153 -21.90 -32.84 -16.16
CA ARG A 153 -22.21 -34.20 -15.69
C ARG A 153 -23.68 -34.56 -15.90
N GLN A 154 -24.60 -33.66 -15.56
CA GLN A 154 -26.03 -33.90 -15.76
C GLN A 154 -26.38 -34.11 -17.24
N GLN A 155 -25.76 -33.36 -18.15
CA GLN A 155 -25.96 -33.56 -19.59
C GLN A 155 -25.46 -34.92 -20.08
N ILE A 156 -24.31 -35.39 -19.58
CA ILE A 156 -23.77 -36.71 -19.95
C ILE A 156 -24.66 -37.84 -19.43
N GLU A 157 -25.17 -37.72 -18.20
CA GLU A 157 -26.09 -38.72 -17.64
C GLU A 157 -27.38 -38.81 -18.46
N MET A 158 -27.98 -37.67 -18.83
CA MET A 158 -29.18 -37.67 -19.69
C MET A 158 -28.94 -38.29 -21.07
N HIS A 159 -27.80 -38.02 -21.70
CA HIS A 159 -27.45 -38.60 -23.01
C HIS A 159 -27.20 -40.13 -22.95
N ASN A 160 -26.75 -40.66 -21.82
CA ASN A 160 -26.56 -42.11 -21.66
C ASN A 160 -27.86 -42.89 -21.42
N PHE A 161 -28.95 -42.23 -21.02
CA PHE A 161 -30.27 -42.88 -20.88
C PHE A 161 -31.04 -42.98 -22.21
N GLU A 162 -30.63 -42.25 -23.24
CA GLU A 162 -31.28 -42.23 -24.56
C GLU A 162 -30.71 -43.26 -25.56
N ASN A 163 -29.63 -43.96 -25.21
CA ASN A 163 -29.02 -45.06 -25.98
C ASN A 163 -29.26 -46.42 -25.32
#